data_AF-A0A7Z1HQY4-F1
#
_entry.id   AF-A0A7Z1HQY4-F1
#
_cell.length_a   1.000
_cell.length_b   1.000
_cell.length_c   1.000
_cell.angle_alpha   90.00
_cell.angle_beta   90.00
_cell.angle_gamma   90.00
#
_symmetry.space_group_name_H-M   'P 1'
#
loop_
_entity.id
_entity.type
_entity.pdbx_description
1 polymer ?
#
loop_
_entity_poly.entity_id
_entity_poly.type
_entity_poly.pdbx_seq_one_letter_code
_entity_poly.pdbx_strand_id
1 'polypeptide(L)'
;DSYGQRLQQLPDASPLQLLEAGMQMMHTADSRWPESLQQQQATAQWNEILKTRAQSSPQMRGWQQARQNLRDFADLMMQRETEKQGFTLSYIKTVTWQAERLLNQETPLESLLTQYQDARAQGRNAEVLEKQINERLDGVLSRWLLLKNNVVPETATKAPPENNS
;
A
#
# COMPACT_ATOMS: atom_id res chain seq x y z
N ASP A 1 22.70 30.66 0.31
CA ASP A 1 22.22 29.38 0.87
C ASP A 1 23.37 28.57 1.42
N SER A 2 23.38 28.34 2.74
CA SER A 2 24.41 27.51 3.38
C SER A 2 24.02 26.03 3.33
N TYR A 3 25.01 25.13 3.23
CA TYR A 3 24.81 23.66 3.29
C TYR A 3 23.94 23.23 4.49
N GLY A 4 24.16 23.86 5.66
CA GLY A 4 23.38 23.60 6.87
C GLY A 4 21.89 23.92 6.71
N GLN A 5 21.55 25.05 6.10
CA GLN A 5 20.15 25.41 5.83
C GLN A 5 19.49 24.43 4.85
N ARG A 6 20.22 23.99 3.82
CA ARG A 6 19.68 23.02 2.85
C ARG A 6 19.43 21.67 3.52
N LEU A 7 20.34 21.17 4.35
CA LEU A 7 20.12 19.94 5.10
C LEU A 7 18.94 20.03 6.06
N GLN A 8 18.72 21.18 6.69
CA GLN A 8 17.57 21.41 7.57
C GLN A 8 16.23 21.37 6.82
N GLN A 9 16.20 21.75 5.54
CA GLN A 9 14.97 21.79 4.75
C GLN A 9 14.61 20.45 4.09
N LEU A 10 15.56 19.54 3.90
CA LEU A 10 15.31 18.27 3.21
C LEU A 10 14.29 17.35 3.89
N PRO A 11 14.27 17.20 5.24
CA PRO A 11 13.27 16.37 5.91
C PRO A 11 11.84 16.88 5.77
N ASP A 12 11.66 18.19 5.57
CA ASP A 12 10.35 18.81 5.37
C ASP A 12 9.86 18.67 3.92
N ALA A 13 10.70 18.17 3.00
CA ALA A 13 10.31 17.95 1.63
C ALA A 13 9.29 16.81 1.53
N SER A 14 8.21 17.06 0.77
CA SER A 14 7.18 16.05 0.52
C SER A 14 7.79 14.82 -0.16
N PRO A 15 7.50 13.59 0.30
CA PRO A 15 7.92 12.38 -0.40
C PRO A 15 7.26 12.24 -1.78
N LEU A 16 6.24 13.06 -2.09
CA LEU A 16 5.62 13.13 -3.41
C LEU A 16 6.29 14.13 -4.36
N GLN A 17 7.27 14.93 -3.92
CA GLN A 17 7.76 16.09 -4.67
C GLN A 17 8.11 15.77 -6.14
N LEU A 18 8.80 14.65 -6.40
CA LEU A 18 9.16 14.25 -7.75
C LEU A 18 7.94 13.85 -8.61
N LEU A 19 6.95 13.20 -7.99
CA LEU A 19 5.72 12.83 -8.67
C LEU A 19 4.85 14.07 -8.96
N GLU A 20 4.80 15.02 -8.03
CA GLU A 20 4.13 16.31 -8.20
C GLU A 20 4.80 17.16 -9.28
N ALA A 21 6.13 17.15 -9.36
CA ALA A 21 6.87 17.78 -10.45
C ALA A 21 6.49 17.17 -11.81
N GLY A 22 6.37 15.85 -11.89
CA GLY A 22 5.88 15.15 -13.09
C GLY A 22 4.49 15.61 -13.52
N MET A 23 3.55 15.75 -12.58
CA MET A 23 2.21 16.29 -12.84
C MET A 23 2.24 17.72 -13.39
N GLN A 24 3.08 18.58 -12.82
CA GLN A 24 3.26 19.95 -13.31
C GLN A 24 3.86 20.00 -14.72
N MET A 25 4.82 19.12 -15.01
CA MET A 25 5.43 19.00 -16.34
C MET A 25 4.38 18.59 -17.38
N MET A 26 3.53 17.61 -17.06
CA MET A 26 2.44 17.19 -17.96
C MET A 26 1.47 18.34 -18.24
N HIS A 27 1.02 19.06 -17.21
CA HIS A 27 0.10 20.18 -17.38
C HIS A 27 0.71 21.32 -18.20
N THR A 28 2.00 21.60 -17.99
CA THR A 28 2.74 22.59 -18.77
C THR A 28 2.88 22.17 -20.23
N ALA A 29 3.16 20.89 -20.48
CA ALA A 29 3.32 20.36 -21.82
C ALA A 29 2.00 20.35 -22.59
N ASP A 30 0.90 19.97 -21.93
CA ASP A 30 -0.46 20.02 -22.47
C ASP A 30 -0.88 21.46 -22.85
N SER A 31 -0.56 22.44 -22.00
CA SER A 31 -0.86 23.85 -22.25
C SER A 31 -0.04 24.46 -23.40
N ARG A 32 1.20 24.00 -23.61
CA ARG A 32 2.13 24.56 -24.61
C ARG A 32 2.07 23.86 -25.96
N TRP A 33 1.82 22.54 -25.97
CA TRP A 33 1.82 21.71 -27.16
C TRP A 33 0.65 20.72 -27.19
N PRO A 34 -0.61 21.21 -27.14
CA PRO A 34 -1.79 20.35 -27.00
C PRO A 34 -1.96 19.34 -28.16
N GLU A 35 -1.50 19.69 -29.36
CA GLU A 35 -1.63 18.85 -30.57
C GLU A 35 -0.40 17.96 -30.82
N SER A 36 0.61 18.01 -29.94
CA SER A 36 1.83 17.22 -30.13
C SER A 36 1.62 15.76 -29.76
N LEU A 37 1.63 14.88 -30.77
CA LEU A 37 1.56 13.43 -30.56
C LEU A 37 2.64 12.91 -29.62
N GLN A 38 3.86 13.47 -29.67
CA GLN A 38 4.96 13.07 -28.80
C GLN A 38 4.67 13.39 -27.33
N GLN A 39 4.11 14.57 -27.06
CA GLN A 39 3.71 14.98 -25.71
C GLN A 39 2.57 14.10 -25.18
N GLN A 40 1.56 13.83 -26.01
CA GLN A 40 0.41 13.01 -25.63
C GLN A 40 0.87 11.58 -25.29
N GLN A 41 1.77 10.99 -26.09
CA GLN A 41 2.32 9.65 -25.83
C GLN A 41 3.14 9.60 -24.54
N ALA A 42 4.03 10.57 -24.30
CA ALA A 42 4.83 10.62 -23.07
C ALA A 42 3.94 10.77 -21.82
N THR A 43 2.90 11.60 -21.92
CA THR A 43 1.91 11.82 -20.85
C THR A 43 1.11 10.55 -20.58
N ALA A 44 0.68 9.84 -21.62
CA ALA A 44 -0.05 8.58 -21.49
C ALA A 44 0.82 7.50 -20.81
N GLN A 45 2.09 7.35 -21.23
CA GLN A 45 3.02 6.39 -20.63
C GLN A 45 3.26 6.68 -19.15
N TRP A 46 3.47 7.95 -18.79
CA TRP A 46 3.65 8.35 -17.39
C TRP A 46 2.42 8.04 -16.54
N ASN A 47 1.22 8.38 -17.04
CA ASN A 47 -0.03 8.06 -16.35
C ASN A 47 -0.21 6.55 -16.15
N GLU A 48 0.17 5.75 -17.15
CA GLU A 48 0.08 4.29 -17.06
C GLU A 48 1.04 3.72 -16.00
N ILE A 49 2.25 4.26 -15.91
CA ILE A 49 3.22 3.90 -14.85
C ILE A 49 2.63 4.22 -13.47
N LEU A 50 2.06 5.41 -13.26
CA LEU A 50 1.45 5.78 -11.99
C LEU A 50 0.29 4.86 -11.62
N LYS A 51 -0.60 4.54 -12.58
CA LYS A 51 -1.74 3.64 -12.36
C LYS A 51 -1.27 2.22 -12.03
N THR A 52 -0.33 1.68 -12.80
CA THR A 52 0.23 0.34 -12.58
C THR A 52 0.89 0.22 -11.21
N ARG A 53 1.70 1.22 -10.81
CA ARG A 53 2.31 1.26 -9.48
C ARG A 53 1.26 1.35 -8.38
N ALA A 54 0.26 2.21 -8.54
CA ALA A 54 -0.81 2.35 -7.55
C ALA A 54 -1.63 1.05 -7.40
N GLN A 55 -1.84 0.32 -8.50
CA GLN A 55 -2.50 -0.99 -8.53
C GLN A 55 -1.69 -2.08 -7.82
N SER A 56 -0.36 -2.04 -7.92
CA SER A 56 0.52 -2.99 -7.24
C SER A 56 0.65 -2.71 -5.74
N SER A 57 0.17 -1.57 -5.24
CA SER A 57 0.11 -1.28 -3.80
C SER A 57 -0.99 -2.11 -3.13
N PRO A 58 -0.67 -2.97 -2.15
CA PRO A 58 -1.66 -3.74 -1.40
C PRO A 58 -2.70 -2.85 -0.73
N GLN A 59 -3.92 -3.35 -0.61
CA GLN A 59 -5.03 -2.57 -0.06
C GLN A 59 -5.17 -2.68 1.45
N MET A 60 -4.47 -3.64 2.05
CA MET A 60 -4.49 -3.98 3.47
C MET A 60 -5.89 -4.31 3.99
N ARG A 61 -6.81 -4.74 3.11
CA ARG A 61 -8.20 -5.06 3.47
C ARG A 61 -8.25 -6.26 4.40
N GLY A 62 -7.51 -7.33 4.08
CA GLY A 62 -7.40 -8.52 4.94
C GLY A 62 -6.85 -8.16 6.33
N TRP A 63 -5.83 -7.31 6.38
CA TRP A 63 -5.23 -6.87 7.64
C TRP A 63 -6.21 -6.03 8.50
N GLN A 64 -6.93 -5.08 7.87
CA GLN A 64 -7.97 -4.31 8.55
C GLN A 64 -9.10 -5.21 9.07
N GLN A 65 -9.55 -6.16 8.25
CA GLN A 65 -10.58 -7.12 8.62
C GLN A 65 -10.13 -8.03 9.77
N ALA A 66 -8.89 -8.53 9.75
CA ALA A 66 -8.34 -9.32 10.83
C ALA A 66 -8.36 -8.56 12.17
N ARG A 67 -7.95 -7.28 12.16
CA ARG A 67 -7.99 -6.44 13.35
C ARG A 67 -9.40 -6.23 13.87
N GLN A 68 -10.36 -5.99 12.97
CA GLN A 68 -11.75 -5.84 13.37
C GLN A 68 -12.31 -7.14 13.95
N ASN A 69 -12.11 -8.27 13.28
CA ASN A 69 -12.58 -9.57 13.75
C ASN A 69 -12.01 -9.94 15.12
N LEU A 70 -10.72 -9.65 15.36
CA LEU A 70 -10.09 -9.88 16.66
C LEU A 70 -10.65 -8.95 17.74
N ARG A 71 -10.99 -7.71 17.38
CA ARG A 71 -11.63 -6.77 18.31
C ARG A 71 -13.03 -7.25 18.70
N ASP A 72 -13.84 -7.61 17.71
CA ASP A 72 -15.20 -8.13 17.93
C ASP A 72 -15.17 -9.41 18.76
N PHE A 73 -14.19 -10.29 18.52
CA PHE A 73 -13.99 -11.49 19.33
C PHE A 73 -13.61 -11.15 20.77
N ALA A 74 -12.74 -10.15 21.01
CA ALA A 74 -12.41 -9.70 22.35
C ALA A 74 -13.62 -9.14 23.10
N ASP A 75 -14.45 -8.35 22.43
CA ASP A 75 -15.68 -7.80 23.01
C ASP A 75 -16.68 -8.93 23.36
N LEU A 76 -16.81 -9.93 22.47
CA LEU A 76 -17.61 -11.13 22.75
C LEU A 76 -17.05 -11.94 23.93
N MET A 77 -15.73 -12.02 24.08
CA MET A 77 -15.10 -12.68 25.23
C MET A 77 -15.51 -12.04 26.55
N MET A 78 -15.45 -10.71 26.63
CA MET A 78 -15.88 -9.95 27.80
C MET A 78 -17.38 -10.14 28.10
N GLN A 79 -18.22 -10.17 27.07
CA GLN A 79 -19.66 -10.42 27.23
C GLN A 79 -19.92 -11.81 27.84
N ARG A 80 -19.31 -12.86 27.27
CA ARG A 80 -19.51 -14.24 27.73
C ARG A 80 -19.00 -14.44 29.15
N GLU A 81 -17.89 -13.82 29.51
CA GLU A 81 -17.40 -13.81 30.90
C GLU A 81 -18.43 -13.19 31.86
N THR A 82 -18.99 -12.04 31.50
CA THR A 82 -20.05 -11.36 32.29
C THR A 82 -21.29 -12.24 32.45
N GLU A 83 -21.69 -12.93 31.38
CA GLU A 83 -22.82 -13.86 31.37
C GLU A 83 -22.51 -15.23 32.01
N LYS A 84 -21.28 -15.43 32.50
CA LYS A 84 -20.77 -16.72 33.03
C LYS A 84 -20.91 -17.87 32.03
N GLN A 85 -20.79 -17.57 30.74
CA GLN A 85 -20.80 -18.51 29.65
C GLN A 85 -19.38 -18.77 29.14
N GLY A 86 -19.10 -20.02 28.77
CA GLY A 86 -17.81 -20.40 28.18
C GLY A 86 -17.80 -20.29 26.65
N PHE A 87 -16.60 -20.40 26.08
CA PHE A 87 -16.40 -20.68 24.66
C PHE A 87 -16.03 -22.13 24.44
N THR A 88 -16.39 -22.66 23.27
CA THR A 88 -15.84 -23.93 22.83
C THR A 88 -14.43 -23.71 22.28
N LEU A 89 -13.54 -24.68 22.50
CA LEU A 89 -12.20 -24.67 21.90
C LEU A 89 -12.28 -24.60 20.36
N SER A 90 -13.29 -25.22 19.76
CA SER A 90 -13.54 -25.17 18.31
C SER A 90 -13.77 -23.74 17.82
N TYR A 91 -14.57 -22.95 18.55
CA TYR A 91 -14.84 -21.56 18.17
C TYR A 91 -13.58 -20.70 18.21
N ILE A 92 -12.77 -20.83 19.28
CA ILE A 92 -11.50 -20.11 19.42
C ILE A 92 -10.55 -20.45 18.27
N LYS A 93 -10.44 -21.74 17.90
CA LYS A 93 -9.63 -22.19 16.75
C LYS A 93 -10.09 -21.55 15.44
N THR A 94 -11.40 -21.49 15.20
CA THR A 94 -11.96 -20.88 13.99
C THR A 94 -11.60 -19.41 13.87
N VAL A 95 -11.80 -18.61 14.93
CA VAL A 95 -11.46 -17.19 14.92
C VAL A 95 -9.95 -16.97 14.73
N THR A 96 -9.13 -17.76 15.44
CA THR A 96 -7.66 -17.67 15.34
C THR A 96 -7.18 -17.98 13.91
N TRP A 97 -7.69 -19.07 13.32
CA TRP A 97 -7.33 -19.45 11.95
C TRP A 97 -7.80 -18.43 10.92
N GLN A 98 -8.99 -17.86 11.09
CA GLN A 98 -9.50 -16.83 10.20
C GLN A 98 -8.66 -15.55 10.27
N ALA A 99 -8.27 -15.12 11.47
CA ALA A 99 -7.37 -13.97 11.66
C ALA A 99 -6.01 -14.22 10.98
N GLU A 100 -5.38 -15.37 11.22
CA GLU A 100 -4.13 -15.76 10.56
C GLU A 100 -4.25 -15.74 9.03
N ARG A 101 -5.31 -16.36 8.49
CA ARG A 101 -5.54 -16.38 7.05
C ARG A 101 -5.67 -14.96 6.47
N LEU A 102 -6.38 -14.06 7.16
CA LEU A 102 -6.58 -12.67 6.75
C LEU A 102 -5.29 -11.84 6.82
N LEU A 103 -4.50 -12.01 7.89
CA LEU A 103 -3.21 -11.35 8.06
C LEU A 103 -2.19 -11.79 7.00
N ASN A 104 -2.26 -13.05 6.56
CA ASN A 104 -1.36 -13.61 5.55
C ASN A 104 -1.77 -13.30 4.10
N GLN A 105 -2.87 -12.58 3.86
CA GLN A 105 -3.25 -12.17 2.50
C GLN A 105 -2.28 -11.16 1.89
N GLU A 106 -1.79 -10.23 2.71
CA GLU A 106 -0.90 -9.15 2.28
C GLU A 106 0.11 -8.85 3.41
N THR A 107 1.39 -8.74 3.07
CA THR A 107 2.44 -8.37 4.04
C THR A 107 2.57 -6.85 4.13
N PRO A 108 2.43 -6.23 5.32
CA PRO A 108 2.68 -4.81 5.54
C PRO A 108 4.09 -4.38 5.13
N LEU A 109 4.25 -3.12 4.70
CA LEU A 109 5.56 -2.58 4.31
C LEU A 109 6.51 -2.55 5.51
N GLU A 110 5.98 -2.21 6.68
CA GLU A 110 6.69 -2.19 7.95
C GLU A 110 7.23 -3.58 8.31
N SER A 111 6.47 -4.65 8.04
CA SER A 111 6.95 -6.02 8.23
C SER A 111 8.07 -6.38 7.25
N LEU A 112 8.06 -5.86 6.02
CA LEU A 112 9.17 -6.04 5.07
C LEU A 112 10.43 -5.29 5.52
N LEU A 113 10.27 -4.07 6.07
CA LEU A 113 11.38 -3.29 6.62
C LEU A 113 12.04 -4.01 7.81
N THR A 114 11.25 -4.59 8.72
CA THR A 114 11.78 -5.42 9.82
C THR A 114 12.55 -6.63 9.29
N GLN A 115 12.01 -7.35 8.29
CA GLN A 115 12.69 -8.49 7.67
C GLN A 115 14.02 -8.08 7.01
N TYR A 116 14.05 -6.93 6.35
CA TYR A 116 15.29 -6.38 5.77
C TYR A 116 16.32 -6.07 6.85
N GLN A 117 15.90 -5.41 7.94
CA GLN A 117 16.77 -5.13 9.08
C GLN A 117 17.38 -6.40 9.67
N ASP A 118 16.56 -7.44 9.90
CA ASP A 118 17.01 -8.72 10.43
C ASP A 118 17.97 -9.45 9.48
N ALA A 119 17.68 -9.44 8.18
CA ALA A 119 18.56 -10.02 7.17
C ALA A 119 19.93 -9.34 7.16
N ARG A 120 19.96 -8.00 7.22
CA ARG A 120 21.20 -7.21 7.29
C ARG A 120 21.98 -7.49 8.57
N ALA A 121 21.30 -7.55 9.72
CA ALA A 121 21.93 -7.87 11.00
C ALA A 121 22.58 -9.27 11.02
N GLN A 122 22.03 -10.21 10.26
CA GLN A 122 22.54 -11.58 10.14
C GLN A 122 23.54 -11.77 8.98
N GLY A 123 23.92 -10.70 8.26
CA GLY A 123 24.85 -10.77 7.13
C GLY A 123 24.28 -11.50 5.90
N ARG A 124 22.96 -11.65 5.80
CA ARG A 124 22.29 -12.29 4.65
C ARG A 124 22.13 -11.31 3.50
N ASN A 125 22.13 -11.82 2.26
CA ASN A 125 21.77 -11.02 1.09
C ASN A 125 20.30 -10.57 1.21
N ALA A 126 20.05 -9.28 1.05
CA ALA A 126 18.73 -8.66 1.15
C ALA A 126 18.32 -7.89 -0.12
N GLU A 127 19.00 -8.10 -1.26
CA GLU A 127 18.78 -7.36 -2.51
C GLU A 127 17.35 -7.56 -3.06
N VAL A 128 16.83 -8.79 -2.95
CA VAL A 128 15.45 -9.10 -3.37
C VAL A 128 14.44 -8.39 -2.47
N LEU A 129 14.67 -8.37 -1.15
CA LEU A 129 13.82 -7.65 -0.19
C LEU A 129 13.89 -6.14 -0.43
N GLU A 130 15.07 -5.59 -0.72
CA GLU A 130 15.26 -4.17 -1.02
C GLU A 130 14.47 -3.75 -2.26
N LYS A 131 14.58 -4.53 -3.34
CA LYS A 131 13.80 -4.30 -4.57
C LYS A 131 12.30 -4.35 -4.28
N GLN A 132 11.84 -5.35 -3.53
CA GLN A 132 10.43 -5.46 -3.16
C GLN A 132 9.98 -4.25 -2.31
N ILE A 133 10.78 -3.79 -1.36
CA ILE A 133 10.48 -2.61 -0.54
C ILE A 133 10.37 -1.37 -1.41
N ASN A 134 11.30 -1.16 -2.35
CA ASN A 134 11.29 -0.03 -3.26
C ASN A 134 10.05 -0.03 -4.16
N GLU A 135 9.69 -1.18 -4.74
CA GLU A 135 8.46 -1.33 -5.53
C GLU A 135 7.20 -1.04 -4.71
N ARG A 136 7.18 -1.45 -3.43
CA ARG A 136 6.07 -1.20 -2.51
C ARG A 136 5.97 0.27 -2.12
N LEU A 137 7.10 0.95 -1.90
CA LEU A 137 7.15 2.40 -1.66
C LEU A 137 6.64 3.17 -2.88
N ASP A 138 7.15 2.84 -4.08
CA ASP A 138 6.71 3.44 -5.34
C ASP A 138 5.20 3.29 -5.54
N GLY A 139 4.66 2.10 -5.23
CA GLY A 139 3.24 1.83 -5.32
C GLY A 139 2.40 2.65 -4.34
N VAL A 140 2.82 2.72 -3.07
CA VAL A 140 2.15 3.51 -2.03
C VAL A 140 2.16 5.00 -2.38
N LEU A 141 3.30 5.54 -2.82
CA LEU A 141 3.42 6.95 -3.21
C LEU A 141 2.57 7.27 -4.44
N SER A 142 2.57 6.40 -5.46
CA SER A 142 1.73 6.58 -6.65
C SER A 142 0.24 6.54 -6.29
N ARG A 143 -0.18 5.60 -5.44
CA ARG A 143 -1.56 5.52 -4.94
C ARG A 143 -1.94 6.75 -4.12
N TRP A 144 -1.06 7.23 -3.24
CA TRP A 144 -1.29 8.43 -2.43
C TRP A 144 -1.45 9.67 -3.31
N LEU A 145 -0.58 9.85 -4.31
CA LEU A 145 -0.70 10.93 -5.29
C LEU A 145 -2.05 10.89 -6.02
N LEU A 146 -2.46 9.73 -6.53
CA LEU A 146 -3.73 9.59 -7.26
C LEU A 146 -4.93 9.93 -6.36
N LEU A 147 -4.95 9.41 -5.12
CA LEU A 147 -6.00 9.72 -4.14
C LEU A 147 -6.06 11.21 -3.79
N LYS A 148 -4.90 11.87 -3.60
CA LYS A 148 -4.81 13.32 -3.37
C LYS A 148 -5.38 14.14 -4.52
N ASN A 149 -5.31 13.62 -5.74
CA ASN A 149 -5.85 14.24 -6.96
C ASN A 149 -7.25 13.72 -7.34
N ASN A 150 -7.98 13.09 -6.40
CA ASN A 150 -9.33 12.54 -6.58
C ASN A 150 -9.44 11.45 -7.66
N VAL A 151 -8.35 10.77 -8.00
CA VAL A 151 -8.33 9.61 -8.88
C VAL A 151 -8.32 8.35 -8.01
N VAL A 152 -9.39 7.55 -8.07
CA VAL A 152 -9.44 6.25 -7.39
C VAL A 152 -8.79 5.21 -8.31
N PRO A 153 -7.66 4.59 -7.93
CA PRO A 153 -7.06 3.54 -8.75
C PRO A 153 -8.00 2.33 -8.81
N GLU A 154 -8.26 1.83 -10.02
CA GLU A 154 -8.93 0.53 -10.17
C GLU A 154 -8.14 -0.53 -9.42
N THR A 155 -8.80 -1.34 -8.63
CA THR A 155 -8.14 -2.40 -7.88
C THR A 155 -7.83 -3.55 -8.81
N ALA A 156 -6.65 -4.17 -8.71
CA ALA A 156 -6.35 -5.45 -9.36
C ALA A 156 -7.13 -6.61 -8.70
N THR A 157 -8.44 -6.47 -8.52
CA THR A 157 -9.30 -7.56 -8.09
C THR A 157 -9.74 -8.28 -9.36
N LYS A 158 -9.02 -9.33 -9.75
CA LYS A 158 -9.61 -10.37 -10.62
C LYS A 158 -10.78 -10.98 -9.85
N ALA A 159 -11.98 -10.50 -10.10
CA ALA A 159 -13.17 -11.29 -9.81
C ALA A 159 -13.05 -12.61 -10.60
N PRO A 160 -13.28 -13.79 -9.99
CA PRO A 160 -13.50 -15.01 -10.78
C PRO A 160 -14.68 -14.75 -11.73
N PRO A 161 -14.68 -15.32 -12.95
CA PRO A 161 -15.84 -15.18 -13.82
C PRO A 161 -17.08 -15.72 -13.09
N GLU A 162 -18.12 -14.90 -13.02
CA GLU A 162 -19.46 -15.36 -12.66
C GLU A 162 -19.85 -16.44 -13.68
N ASN A 163 -19.80 -17.69 -13.23
CA ASN A 163 -20.40 -18.80 -13.95
C ASN A 163 -21.92 -18.64 -13.81
N ASN A 164 -22.56 -18.15 -14.87
CA ASN A 164 -24.01 -18.19 -15.00
C ASN A 164 -24.47 -19.64 -15.16
N SER A 165 -25.59 -19.90 -14.47
CA SER A 165 -26.38 -21.14 -14.36
C SER A 165 -26.56 -21.96 -15.62
#